data_AF-A0A329T6E5-F1
#
_entry.id   AF-A0A329T6E5-F1
#
_cell.length_a   1.000
_cell.length_b   1.000
_cell.length_c   1.000
_cell.angle_alpha   90.00
_cell.angle_beta   90.00
_cell.angle_gamma   90.00
#
_symmetry.space_group_name_H-M   'P 1'
#
loop_
_entity.id
_entity.type
_entity.pdbx_description
1 polymer ?
#
loop_
_entity_poly.entity_id
_entity_poly.type
_entity_poly.pdbx_seq_one_letter_code
_entity_poly.pdbx_strand_id
1 'polypeptide(L)'
;MSADTPEPPAALVPPETPTQRVLLHHAWRRMNIKNEHFMCAIVGREGKAKSHTALKIASGVDPTFTADRVFFNVAHALSALNSDEYGKGQMIVIDEAGVSMGNRTWYDRDQIDTNQALQTVRKENMGVLWTLPRLSELDSQTHGRLHAFIEMTRKYTEHETQPYAVGKWKNIDPTRDERDKLYKEYPRMRTDGVKEKIKEIGFTPPDPDLVAAYEPRKDEFMEEFIGEIVDKANEQLDQDASAGPKDIAQEIATDGIGQFVSENGTTGSAYINKDLIRIEFDISHSDANAVKALLEQTYADSDLEAHL
;
A
#
# COMPACT_ATOMS: atom_id res chain seq x y z
N MET A 1 2.28 45.58 -9.82
CA MET A 1 3.31 44.59 -10.18
C MET A 1 2.61 43.44 -10.86
N SER A 2 2.80 43.28 -12.18
CA SER A 2 2.23 42.21 -12.97
C SER A 2 2.91 40.90 -12.58
N ALA A 3 2.32 40.18 -11.62
CA ALA A 3 2.65 38.77 -11.45
C ALA A 3 2.09 38.06 -12.69
N ASP A 4 2.97 37.48 -13.50
CA ASP A 4 2.57 36.64 -14.63
C ASP A 4 1.52 35.65 -14.14
N THR A 5 0.33 35.70 -14.75
CA THR A 5 -0.70 34.71 -14.45
C THR A 5 -0.17 33.39 -15.02
N PRO A 6 -0.05 32.32 -14.20
CA PRO A 6 0.45 31.04 -14.69
C PRO A 6 -0.32 30.60 -15.92
N GLU A 7 0.37 30.19 -16.97
CA GLU A 7 -0.25 29.67 -18.19
C GLU A 7 -0.40 28.15 -18.11
N PRO A 8 -1.54 27.58 -18.53
CA PRO A 8 -1.71 26.14 -18.51
C PRO A 8 -0.85 25.45 -19.57
N PRO A 9 -0.43 24.20 -19.32
CA PRO A 9 0.26 23.38 -20.31
C PRO A 9 -0.49 23.32 -21.64
N ALA A 10 0.25 23.32 -22.75
CA ALA A 10 -0.33 23.17 -24.09
C ALA A 10 -1.19 21.90 -24.22
N ALA A 11 -0.85 20.83 -23.50
CA ALA A 11 -1.63 19.60 -23.45
C ALA A 11 -3.06 19.78 -22.89
N LEU A 12 -3.34 20.88 -22.19
CA LEU A 12 -4.63 21.20 -21.58
C LEU A 12 -5.38 22.36 -22.28
N VAL A 13 -4.80 22.99 -23.31
CA VAL A 13 -5.34 24.22 -23.92
C VAL A 13 -5.32 24.18 -25.46
N PRO A 14 -6.45 24.45 -26.14
CA PRO A 14 -7.80 24.49 -25.58
C PRO A 14 -8.21 23.10 -25.08
N PRO A 15 -9.05 22.98 -24.03
CA PRO A 15 -9.45 21.67 -23.55
C PRO A 15 -10.55 21.08 -24.47
N GLU A 16 -10.14 20.22 -25.39
CA GLU A 16 -11.01 19.60 -26.39
C GLU A 16 -11.79 18.41 -25.81
N THR A 17 -11.14 17.64 -24.92
CA THR A 17 -11.71 16.43 -24.33
C THR A 17 -12.26 16.66 -22.91
N PRO A 18 -13.24 15.85 -22.45
CA PRO A 18 -13.69 15.88 -21.05
C PRO A 18 -12.53 15.68 -20.05
N THR A 19 -11.56 14.83 -20.39
CA THR A 19 -10.37 14.59 -19.57
C THR A 19 -9.55 15.86 -19.39
N GLN A 20 -9.19 16.56 -20.47
CA GLN A 20 -8.45 17.82 -20.40
C GLN A 20 -9.20 18.88 -19.58
N ARG A 21 -10.53 18.98 -19.76
CA ARG A 21 -11.36 19.92 -18.98
C ARG A 21 -11.30 19.61 -17.49
N VAL A 22 -11.45 18.35 -17.12
CA VAL A 22 -11.40 17.90 -15.72
C VAL A 22 -10.02 18.17 -15.12
N LEU A 23 -8.94 17.79 -15.80
CA LEU A 23 -7.56 18.03 -15.33
C LEU A 23 -7.25 19.52 -15.18
N LEU A 24 -7.61 20.33 -16.18
CA LEU A 24 -7.42 21.77 -16.13
C LEU A 24 -8.16 22.39 -14.94
N HIS A 25 -9.42 22.03 -14.73
CA HIS A 25 -10.27 22.67 -13.72
C HIS A 25 -10.04 22.16 -12.29
N HIS A 26 -9.85 20.85 -12.12
CA HIS A 26 -9.79 20.21 -10.81
C HIS A 26 -8.37 19.98 -10.29
N ALA A 27 -7.37 19.87 -11.17
CA ALA A 27 -5.97 19.70 -10.78
C ALA A 27 -5.15 20.97 -11.06
N TRP A 28 -4.92 21.33 -12.33
CA TRP A 28 -3.98 22.40 -12.68
C TRP A 28 -4.35 23.77 -12.10
N ARG A 29 -5.60 24.21 -12.27
CA ARG A 29 -6.08 25.51 -11.72
C ARG A 29 -6.01 25.53 -10.20
N ARG A 30 -6.20 24.39 -9.54
CA ARG A 30 -6.15 24.27 -8.08
C ARG A 30 -4.75 24.66 -7.58
N MET A 31 -3.74 23.99 -8.13
CA MET A 31 -2.33 24.17 -7.76
C MET A 31 -1.78 25.52 -8.19
N ASN A 32 -2.04 25.94 -9.43
CA ASN A 32 -1.37 27.09 -10.02
C ASN A 32 -2.11 28.42 -9.77
N ILE A 33 -3.44 28.41 -9.83
CA ILE A 33 -4.26 29.64 -9.76
C ILE A 33 -4.88 29.84 -8.38
N LYS A 34 -5.48 28.78 -7.79
CA LYS A 34 -6.16 28.88 -6.48
C LYS A 34 -5.21 28.78 -5.30
N ASN A 35 -3.95 28.44 -5.55
CA ASN A 35 -2.96 28.25 -4.50
C ASN A 35 -3.42 27.19 -3.48
N GLU A 36 -3.90 26.08 -4.02
CA GLU A 36 -4.35 24.91 -3.27
C GLU A 36 -3.66 23.65 -3.82
N HIS A 37 -3.14 22.79 -2.94
CA HIS A 37 -2.67 21.46 -3.34
C HIS A 37 -3.77 20.57 -3.97
N PHE A 38 -3.33 19.55 -4.71
CA PHE A 38 -4.18 18.53 -5.32
C PHE A 38 -3.78 17.14 -4.83
N MET A 39 -4.77 16.30 -4.53
CA MET A 39 -4.54 14.91 -4.13
C MET A 39 -5.57 14.01 -4.78
N CYS A 40 -5.12 12.93 -5.40
CA CYS A 40 -6.00 12.01 -6.10
C CYS A 40 -5.60 10.56 -5.85
N ALA A 41 -6.59 9.73 -5.53
CA ALA A 41 -6.43 8.28 -5.47
C ALA A 41 -6.97 7.61 -6.75
N ILE A 42 -6.14 6.82 -7.40
CA ILE A 42 -6.44 6.05 -8.60
C ILE A 42 -6.53 4.59 -8.20
N VAL A 43 -7.73 4.02 -8.27
CA VAL A 43 -8.01 2.66 -7.80
C VAL A 43 -8.54 1.76 -8.89
N GLY A 44 -8.38 0.46 -8.68
CA GLY A 44 -8.87 -0.55 -9.60
C GLY A 44 -8.11 -1.86 -9.45
N ARG A 45 -8.73 -2.94 -9.94
CA ARG A 45 -8.09 -4.26 -10.02
C ARG A 45 -6.77 -4.16 -10.79
N GLU A 46 -5.89 -5.14 -10.58
CA GLU A 46 -4.65 -5.30 -11.34
C GLU A 46 -4.91 -5.30 -12.86
N GLY A 47 -3.94 -4.79 -13.62
CA GLY A 47 -4.02 -4.70 -15.08
C GLY A 47 -4.95 -3.62 -15.63
N LYS A 48 -5.55 -2.75 -14.80
CA LYS A 48 -6.45 -1.67 -15.23
C LYS A 48 -5.77 -0.33 -15.53
N ALA A 49 -4.48 -0.34 -15.85
CA ALA A 49 -3.69 0.83 -16.27
C ALA A 49 -3.65 1.98 -15.25
N LYS A 50 -3.63 1.67 -13.94
CA LYS A 50 -3.57 2.68 -12.86
C LYS A 50 -2.30 3.53 -12.95
N SER A 51 -1.13 2.88 -12.99
CA SER A 51 0.19 3.54 -13.05
C SER A 51 0.31 4.42 -14.28
N HIS A 52 0.00 3.89 -15.47
CA HIS A 52 0.02 4.67 -16.72
C HIS A 52 -0.96 5.85 -16.68
N THR A 53 -2.13 5.69 -16.05
CA THR A 53 -3.08 6.80 -15.85
C THR A 53 -2.50 7.86 -14.92
N ALA A 54 -1.81 7.48 -13.84
CA ALA A 54 -1.13 8.41 -12.94
C ALA A 54 -0.04 9.21 -13.68
N LEU A 55 0.82 8.52 -14.43
CA LEU A 55 1.85 9.15 -15.27
C LEU A 55 1.25 10.12 -16.28
N LYS A 56 0.13 9.74 -16.92
CA LYS A 56 -0.56 10.59 -17.90
C LYS A 56 -1.13 11.85 -17.26
N ILE A 57 -1.71 11.73 -16.08
CA ILE A 57 -2.25 12.88 -15.34
C ILE A 57 -1.10 13.79 -14.88
N ALA A 58 -0.05 13.21 -14.30
CA ALA A 58 1.08 13.97 -13.77
C ALA A 58 1.78 14.76 -14.88
N SER A 59 2.20 14.10 -15.97
CA SER A 59 2.82 14.77 -17.13
C SER A 59 1.89 15.76 -17.86
N GLY A 60 0.57 15.50 -17.86
CA GLY A 60 -0.39 16.41 -18.48
C GLY A 60 -0.64 17.69 -17.67
N VAL A 61 -0.48 17.63 -16.34
CA VAL A 61 -0.70 18.76 -15.43
C VAL A 61 0.60 19.51 -15.12
N ASP A 62 1.72 18.80 -15.00
CA ASP A 62 3.06 19.32 -14.75
C ASP A 62 3.98 18.94 -15.94
N PRO A 63 4.31 19.88 -16.84
CA PRO A 63 5.18 19.63 -17.99
C PRO A 63 6.61 19.25 -17.62
N THR A 64 7.03 19.50 -16.37
CA THR A 64 8.37 19.18 -15.87
C THR A 64 8.43 17.80 -15.22
N PHE A 65 7.32 17.07 -15.21
CA PHE A 65 7.24 15.76 -14.58
C PHE A 65 8.10 14.74 -15.30
N THR A 66 8.97 14.06 -14.57
CA THR A 66 9.81 12.95 -15.04
C THR A 66 9.53 11.69 -14.24
N ALA A 67 10.04 10.55 -14.72
CA ALA A 67 9.91 9.29 -14.00
C ALA A 67 10.46 9.39 -12.57
N ASP A 68 11.51 10.18 -12.32
CA ASP A 68 12.16 10.36 -11.00
C ASP A 68 11.20 10.80 -9.90
N ARG A 69 10.10 11.47 -10.26
CA ARG A 69 9.04 11.89 -9.33
C ARG A 69 7.96 10.82 -9.11
N VAL A 70 8.27 9.57 -9.47
CA VAL A 70 7.49 8.38 -9.17
C VAL A 70 8.18 7.62 -8.05
N PHE A 71 7.46 7.40 -6.96
CA PHE A 71 7.94 6.71 -5.78
C PHE A 71 7.11 5.45 -5.55
N PHE A 72 7.77 4.34 -5.23
CA PHE A 72 7.13 3.07 -4.90
C PHE A 72 7.05 2.84 -3.37
N ASN A 73 7.88 3.58 -2.62
CA ASN A 73 7.89 3.61 -1.18
C ASN A 73 7.33 4.96 -0.68
N VAL A 74 6.33 4.88 0.21
CA VAL A 74 5.67 6.06 0.79
C VAL A 74 6.65 6.91 1.61
N ALA A 75 7.50 6.31 2.46
CA ALA A 75 8.46 7.04 3.28
C ALA A 75 9.45 7.86 2.42
N HIS A 76 9.90 7.30 1.30
CA HIS A 76 10.74 8.03 0.34
C HIS A 76 9.98 9.19 -0.31
N ALA A 77 8.72 8.98 -0.70
CA ALA A 77 7.88 10.04 -1.25
C ALA A 77 7.67 11.18 -0.23
N LEU A 78 7.45 10.87 1.04
CA LEU A 78 7.25 11.86 2.10
C LEU A 78 8.54 12.61 2.42
N SER A 79 9.69 11.92 2.40
CA SER A 79 11.00 12.55 2.55
C SER A 79 11.30 13.53 1.41
N ALA A 80 10.98 13.13 0.18
CA ALA A 80 11.04 13.99 -1.01
C ALA A 80 10.10 15.19 -0.89
N LEU A 81 8.89 15.00 -0.38
CA LEU A 81 7.92 16.08 -0.16
C LEU A 81 8.34 17.09 0.93
N ASN A 82 9.21 16.69 1.85
CA ASN A 82 9.77 17.56 2.89
C ASN A 82 11.06 18.27 2.45
N SER A 83 11.61 17.97 1.28
CA SER A 83 12.76 18.68 0.74
C SER A 83 12.31 19.95 -0.01
N ASP A 84 13.21 20.95 -0.10
CA ASP A 84 12.99 22.15 -0.93
C ASP A 84 13.17 21.88 -2.43
N GLU A 85 13.28 20.61 -2.84
CA GLU A 85 13.49 20.19 -4.24
C GLU A 85 12.25 20.40 -5.11
N TYR A 86 11.07 20.29 -4.49
CA TYR A 86 9.79 20.38 -5.18
C TYR A 86 8.97 21.58 -4.72
N GLY A 87 8.12 22.09 -5.61
CA GLY A 87 7.34 23.29 -5.34
C GLY A 87 6.03 23.39 -6.10
N LYS A 88 5.51 24.62 -6.12
CA LYS A 88 4.17 24.94 -6.65
C LYS A 88 3.92 24.40 -8.05
N GLY A 89 2.79 23.71 -8.19
CA GLY A 89 2.32 23.18 -9.47
C GLY A 89 2.96 21.87 -9.90
N GLN A 90 3.97 21.38 -9.18
CA GLN A 90 4.64 20.12 -9.51
C GLN A 90 3.85 18.91 -9.02
N MET A 91 3.95 17.82 -9.78
CA MET A 91 3.27 16.56 -9.52
C MET A 91 4.25 15.51 -9.00
N ILE A 92 3.77 14.69 -8.06
CA ILE A 92 4.43 13.47 -7.60
C ILE A 92 3.44 12.30 -7.72
N VAL A 93 3.96 11.13 -8.07
CA VAL A 93 3.20 9.88 -8.13
C VAL A 93 3.74 8.94 -7.07
N ILE A 94 2.86 8.39 -6.25
CA ILE A 94 3.16 7.31 -5.32
C ILE A 94 2.43 6.07 -5.87
N ASP A 95 3.19 5.23 -6.56
CA ASP A 95 2.69 4.08 -7.31
C ASP A 95 2.83 2.79 -6.49
N GLU A 96 1.89 1.86 -6.64
CA GLU A 96 1.83 0.59 -5.90
C GLU A 96 1.88 0.77 -4.37
N ALA A 97 1.37 1.91 -3.87
CA ALA A 97 1.42 2.25 -2.45
C ALA A 97 0.76 1.20 -1.54
N GLY A 98 -0.26 0.49 -2.02
CA GLY A 98 -0.93 -0.57 -1.26
C GLY A 98 -0.06 -1.80 -1.02
N VAL A 99 0.92 -2.04 -1.90
CA VAL A 99 1.86 -3.17 -1.83
C VAL A 99 2.97 -2.86 -0.81
N SER A 100 3.53 -1.65 -0.85
CA SER A 100 4.53 -1.21 0.12
C SER A 100 3.97 -0.98 1.53
N MET A 101 2.70 -0.59 1.66
CA MET A 101 2.02 -0.43 2.96
C MET A 101 1.77 -1.77 3.70
N GLY A 102 1.88 -2.92 3.02
CA GLY A 102 1.65 -4.25 3.60
C GLY A 102 2.84 -4.83 4.38
N ASN A 103 4.07 -4.37 4.13
CA ASN A 103 5.26 -4.75 4.89
C ASN A 103 5.31 -3.92 6.19
N ARG A 104 4.76 -4.49 7.27
CA ARG A 104 4.72 -3.94 8.63
C ARG A 104 5.97 -3.13 9.02
N THR A 105 5.84 -1.80 9.05
CA THR A 105 6.01 -0.93 10.23
C THR A 105 5.56 0.49 9.87
N TRP A 106 4.26 0.70 9.68
CA TRP A 106 3.70 2.05 9.79
C TRP A 106 3.41 2.33 11.28
N TYR A 107 4.45 2.48 12.10
CA TYR A 107 4.31 2.77 13.53
C TYR A 107 4.75 4.20 13.84
N ASP A 108 3.88 4.93 14.55
CA ASP A 108 3.95 6.27 15.19
C ASP A 108 4.78 7.38 14.54
N ARG A 109 6.06 7.16 14.21
CA ARG A 109 6.90 8.16 13.53
C ARG A 109 6.47 8.38 12.08
N ASP A 110 6.23 7.32 11.32
CA ASP A 110 5.82 7.44 9.91
C ASP A 110 4.45 8.10 9.77
N GLN A 111 3.54 7.92 10.74
CA GLN A 111 2.24 8.58 10.74
C GLN A 111 2.36 10.08 11.07
N ILE A 112 3.25 10.46 11.99
CA ILE A 112 3.58 11.86 12.28
C ILE A 112 4.23 12.50 11.05
N ASP A 113 5.21 11.81 10.45
CA ASP A 113 5.96 12.28 9.29
C ASP A 113 5.07 12.36 8.04
N THR A 114 4.10 11.46 7.90
CA THR A 114 3.05 11.54 6.86
C THR A 114 2.17 12.75 7.05
N ASN A 115 1.69 12.99 8.27
CA ASN A 115 0.88 14.17 8.54
C ASN A 115 1.65 15.47 8.33
N GLN A 116 2.95 15.49 8.63
CA GLN A 116 3.83 16.62 8.37
C GLN A 116 4.09 16.81 6.86
N ALA A 117 4.44 15.76 6.13
CA ALA A 117 4.65 15.83 4.69
C ALA A 117 3.36 16.20 3.92
N LEU A 118 2.19 15.71 4.36
CA LEU A 118 0.89 16.15 3.83
C LEU A 118 0.59 17.63 4.14
N GLN A 119 1.12 18.18 5.25
CA GLN A 119 1.08 19.63 5.51
C GLN A 119 2.03 20.38 4.57
N THR A 120 3.21 19.84 4.26
CA THR A 120 4.16 20.42 3.30
C THR A 120 3.57 20.48 1.89
N VAL A 121 2.98 19.39 1.40
CA VAL A 121 2.22 19.34 0.13
C VAL A 121 1.20 20.48 0.04
N ARG A 122 0.46 20.70 1.14
CA ARG A 122 -0.54 21.76 1.23
C ARG A 122 0.08 23.16 1.17
N LYS A 123 1.21 23.38 1.84
CA LYS A 123 1.91 24.67 1.88
C LYS A 123 2.49 25.03 0.51
N GLU A 124 3.10 24.06 -0.17
CA GLU A 124 3.78 24.27 -1.43
C GLU A 124 2.88 24.14 -2.66
N ASN A 125 1.59 23.79 -2.49
CA ASN A 125 0.61 23.63 -3.58
C ASN A 125 1.03 22.60 -4.63
N MET A 126 1.51 21.48 -4.14
CA MET A 126 1.91 20.33 -4.95
C MET A 126 0.71 19.43 -5.27
N GLY A 127 0.89 18.57 -6.27
CA GLY A 127 -0.05 17.52 -6.61
C GLY A 127 0.48 16.14 -6.28
N VAL A 128 -0.32 15.32 -5.61
CA VAL A 128 0.04 13.93 -5.27
C VAL A 128 -0.98 12.96 -5.87
N LEU A 129 -0.50 11.99 -6.63
CA LEU A 129 -1.32 10.90 -7.17
C LEU A 129 -0.94 9.59 -6.50
N TRP A 130 -1.94 8.87 -6.01
CA TRP A 130 -1.76 7.53 -5.43
C TRP A 130 -2.32 6.49 -6.36
N THR A 131 -1.60 5.39 -6.59
CA THR A 131 -2.19 4.20 -7.20
C THR A 131 -2.31 3.08 -6.17
N LEU A 132 -3.52 2.54 -6.07
CA LEU A 132 -3.87 1.58 -5.02
C LEU A 132 -4.82 0.52 -5.60
N PRO A 133 -4.70 -0.76 -5.22
CA PRO A 133 -5.76 -1.73 -5.47
C PRO A 133 -7.13 -1.26 -4.95
N ARG A 134 -7.19 -0.72 -3.73
CA ARG A 134 -8.43 -0.26 -3.09
C ARG A 134 -8.20 1.02 -2.29
N LEU A 135 -9.23 1.87 -2.22
CA LEU A 135 -9.13 3.11 -1.44
C LEU A 135 -8.89 2.85 0.06
N SER A 136 -9.44 1.75 0.59
CA SER A 136 -9.31 1.37 2.01
C SER A 136 -7.89 1.08 2.48
N GLU A 137 -6.92 1.02 1.57
CA GLU A 137 -5.50 0.88 1.91
C GLU A 137 -4.89 2.19 2.40
N LEU A 138 -5.45 3.34 2.02
CA LEU A 138 -5.12 4.60 2.68
C LEU A 138 -5.82 4.69 4.03
N ASP A 139 -5.18 5.34 4.99
CA ASP A 139 -5.79 5.65 6.28
C ASP A 139 -6.87 6.74 6.15
N SER A 140 -7.77 6.82 7.13
CA SER A 140 -8.90 7.76 7.09
C SER A 140 -8.49 9.24 7.09
N GLN A 141 -7.35 9.60 7.70
CA GLN A 141 -6.84 10.98 7.66
C GLN A 141 -6.40 11.36 6.26
N THR A 142 -5.75 10.44 5.54
CA THR A 142 -5.39 10.66 4.14
C THR A 142 -6.63 10.70 3.25
N HIS A 143 -7.65 9.88 3.50
CA HIS A 143 -8.91 9.93 2.73
C HIS A 143 -9.57 11.31 2.82
N GLY A 144 -9.61 11.90 4.02
CA GLY A 144 -10.18 13.22 4.27
C GLY A 144 -9.47 14.36 3.55
N ARG A 145 -8.28 14.11 2.99
CA ARG A 145 -7.48 15.11 2.25
C ARG A 145 -7.53 14.93 0.74
N LEU A 146 -8.12 13.84 0.25
CA LEU A 146 -8.28 13.61 -1.17
C LEU A 146 -9.23 14.64 -1.78
N HIS A 147 -8.91 15.10 -2.98
CA HIS A 147 -9.74 16.00 -3.77
C HIS A 147 -10.44 15.27 -4.91
N ALA A 148 -9.80 14.21 -5.41
CA ALA A 148 -10.32 13.40 -6.50
C ALA A 148 -10.09 11.91 -6.22
N PHE A 149 -10.95 11.12 -6.84
CA PHE A 149 -10.92 9.67 -6.82
C PHE A 149 -11.26 9.16 -8.21
N ILE A 150 -10.39 8.33 -8.75
CA ILE A 150 -10.55 7.75 -10.08
C ILE A 150 -10.67 6.23 -9.91
N GLU A 151 -11.83 5.71 -10.27
CA GLU A 151 -12.06 4.26 -10.32
C GLU A 151 -11.85 3.77 -11.75
N MET A 152 -10.73 3.10 -12.00
CA MET A 152 -10.41 2.51 -13.30
C MET A 152 -11.33 1.33 -13.59
N THR A 153 -12.02 1.37 -14.73
CA THR A 153 -13.06 0.39 -15.07
C THR A 153 -12.68 -0.50 -16.24
N ARG A 154 -12.23 0.11 -17.35
CA ARG A 154 -12.07 -0.54 -18.65
C ARG A 154 -10.77 -0.11 -19.31
N LYS A 155 -10.24 -0.97 -20.16
CA LYS A 155 -9.07 -0.71 -21.02
C LYS A 155 -9.44 -1.19 -22.43
N TYR A 156 -9.12 -0.38 -23.43
CA TYR A 156 -9.33 -0.66 -24.83
C TYR A 156 -7.94 -0.66 -25.49
N THR A 157 -7.32 -1.83 -25.55
CA THR A 157 -5.96 -2.01 -26.11
C THR A 157 -5.93 -2.03 -27.62
N GLU A 158 -7.03 -2.43 -28.26
CA GLU A 158 -7.14 -2.66 -29.70
C GLU A 158 -7.92 -1.54 -30.42
N HIS A 159 -8.08 -0.39 -29.77
CA HIS A 159 -8.86 0.70 -30.36
C HIS A 159 -8.16 1.27 -31.60
N GLU A 160 -8.93 1.44 -32.69
CA GLU A 160 -8.43 1.70 -34.05
C GLU A 160 -7.50 2.91 -34.16
N THR A 161 -7.77 3.98 -33.40
CA THR A 161 -6.93 5.20 -33.42
C THR A 161 -5.71 5.08 -32.52
N GLN A 162 -5.95 4.69 -31.28
CA GLN A 162 -4.93 4.50 -30.24
C GLN A 162 -5.57 3.83 -29.01
N PRO A 163 -4.80 3.06 -28.24
CA PRO A 163 -5.30 2.46 -27.01
C PRO A 163 -5.66 3.53 -25.97
N TYR A 164 -6.61 3.20 -25.08
CA TYR A 164 -6.97 4.07 -23.95
C TYR A 164 -7.58 3.28 -22.79
N ALA A 165 -7.54 3.87 -21.60
CA ALA A 165 -8.21 3.38 -20.40
C ALA A 165 -9.36 4.31 -20.00
N VAL A 166 -10.38 3.78 -19.32
CA VAL A 166 -11.55 4.54 -18.88
C VAL A 166 -11.67 4.48 -17.37
N GLY A 167 -11.73 5.65 -16.75
CA GLY A 167 -11.93 5.83 -15.32
C GLY A 167 -13.18 6.65 -15.00
N LYS A 168 -13.81 6.36 -13.86
CA LYS A 168 -14.85 7.21 -13.27
C LYS A 168 -14.19 8.23 -12.37
N TRP A 169 -14.17 9.50 -12.79
CA TRP A 169 -13.70 10.59 -11.95
C TRP A 169 -14.79 11.04 -10.98
N LYS A 170 -14.47 11.05 -9.69
CA LYS A 170 -15.33 11.57 -8.63
C LYS A 170 -14.52 12.58 -7.82
N ASN A 171 -15.08 13.76 -7.61
CA ASN A 171 -14.58 14.70 -6.62
C ASN A 171 -14.91 14.16 -5.23
N ILE A 172 -13.95 14.28 -4.33
CA ILE A 172 -14.15 13.99 -2.92
C ILE A 172 -14.39 15.32 -2.22
N ASP A 173 -15.47 15.38 -1.45
CA ASP A 173 -15.74 16.46 -0.51
C ASP A 173 -15.86 15.83 0.89
N PRO A 174 -14.85 16.03 1.76
CA PRO A 174 -14.92 15.55 3.13
C PRO A 174 -15.97 16.38 3.89
N THR A 175 -16.91 15.72 4.57
CA THR A 175 -17.79 16.44 5.49
C THR A 175 -16.95 17.06 6.62
N ARG A 176 -17.24 18.31 6.95
CA ARG A 176 -16.61 19.03 8.08
C ARG A 176 -17.17 18.62 9.45
N ASP A 177 -18.17 17.74 9.46
CA ASP A 177 -18.75 17.16 10.68
C ASP A 177 -17.98 15.90 11.08
N GLU A 178 -17.99 15.54 12.37
CA GLU A 178 -17.35 14.34 12.97
C GLU A 178 -17.78 12.98 12.34
N ARG A 179 -18.69 12.99 11.38
CA ARG A 179 -19.08 11.82 10.60
C ARG A 179 -18.08 11.67 9.46
N ASP A 180 -17.26 10.64 9.53
CA ASP A 180 -16.22 10.25 8.57
C ASP A 180 -16.77 9.77 7.20
N LYS A 181 -17.79 10.46 6.66
CA LYS A 181 -18.46 10.09 5.41
C LYS A 181 -17.85 10.86 4.24
N LEU A 182 -17.06 10.16 3.43
CA LEU A 182 -16.52 10.68 2.17
C LEU A 182 -17.59 10.68 1.07
N TYR A 183 -18.05 11.87 0.69
CA TYR A 183 -18.97 12.01 -0.44
C TYR A 183 -18.19 12.03 -1.76
N LYS A 184 -18.56 11.12 -2.65
CA LYS A 184 -17.96 10.98 -3.98
C LYS A 184 -18.94 11.48 -5.03
N GLU A 185 -18.73 12.68 -5.55
CA GLU A 185 -19.59 13.29 -6.56
C GLU A 185 -18.92 13.34 -7.92
N TYR A 186 -19.66 13.04 -8.99
CA TYR A 186 -19.12 13.26 -10.32
C TYR A 186 -19.07 14.77 -10.65
N PRO A 187 -18.00 15.25 -11.29
CA PRO A 187 -17.86 16.65 -11.65
C PRO A 187 -18.98 17.05 -12.63
N ARG A 188 -19.50 18.26 -12.42
CA ARG A 188 -20.48 18.87 -13.32
C ARG A 188 -19.83 20.02 -14.05
N MET A 189 -19.70 19.94 -15.36
CA MET A 189 -19.02 20.94 -16.19
C MET A 189 -19.94 21.42 -17.31
N ARG A 190 -19.67 22.62 -17.83
CA ARG A 190 -20.35 23.12 -19.03
C ARG A 190 -19.65 22.59 -20.28
N THR A 191 -20.41 21.86 -21.08
CA THR A 191 -20.03 21.41 -22.43
C THR A 191 -21.05 22.03 -23.38
N ASP A 192 -20.58 22.81 -24.36
CA ASP A 192 -21.42 23.46 -25.37
C ASP A 192 -22.63 24.23 -24.79
N GLY A 193 -22.41 24.91 -23.66
CA GLY A 193 -23.42 25.72 -22.96
C GLY A 193 -24.28 24.96 -21.94
N VAL A 194 -24.32 23.63 -22.01
CA VAL A 194 -25.12 22.75 -21.14
C VAL A 194 -24.29 22.23 -19.97
N LYS A 195 -24.87 22.23 -18.76
CA LYS A 195 -24.20 21.68 -17.56
C LYS A 195 -24.43 20.17 -17.51
N GLU A 196 -23.40 19.40 -17.80
CA GLU A 196 -23.45 17.95 -17.81
C GLU A 196 -22.61 17.32 -16.70
N LYS A 197 -23.01 16.12 -16.28
CA LYS A 197 -22.32 15.32 -15.28
C LYS A 197 -21.33 14.39 -15.99
N ILE A 198 -20.03 14.62 -15.83
CA ILE A 198 -18.99 13.80 -16.44
C ILE A 198 -18.82 12.54 -15.59
N LYS A 199 -19.38 11.42 -16.06
CA LYS A 199 -19.34 10.15 -15.34
C LYS A 199 -18.06 9.36 -15.58
N GLU A 200 -17.56 9.42 -16.81
CA GLU A 200 -16.42 8.64 -17.27
C GLU A 200 -15.51 9.54 -18.10
N ILE A 201 -14.20 9.29 -18.00
CA ILE A 201 -13.16 9.98 -18.75
C ILE A 201 -12.16 8.97 -19.30
N GLY A 202 -11.59 9.28 -20.47
CA GLY A 202 -10.62 8.44 -21.15
C GLY A 202 -9.19 8.95 -20.94
N PHE A 203 -8.25 8.02 -20.73
CA PHE A 203 -6.83 8.28 -20.59
C PHE A 203 -6.07 7.50 -21.66
N THR A 204 -5.39 8.22 -22.54
CA THR A 204 -4.44 7.63 -23.48
C THR A 204 -3.15 7.30 -22.76
N PRO A 205 -2.29 6.42 -23.33
CA PRO A 205 -0.99 6.16 -22.76
C PRO A 205 -0.19 7.45 -22.48
N PRO A 206 0.65 7.45 -21.42
CA PRO A 206 1.66 8.47 -21.21
C PRO A 206 2.69 8.48 -22.34
N ASP A 207 3.55 9.50 -22.33
CA ASP A 207 4.64 9.61 -23.28
C ASP A 207 5.53 8.34 -23.25
N PRO A 208 5.88 7.74 -24.40
CA PRO A 208 6.73 6.55 -24.45
C PRO A 208 8.07 6.72 -23.74
N ASP A 209 8.70 7.90 -23.78
CA ASP A 209 9.98 8.15 -23.13
C ASP A 209 9.83 8.15 -21.60
N LEU A 210 8.72 8.70 -21.10
CA LEU A 210 8.37 8.64 -19.68
C LEU A 210 8.12 7.19 -19.23
N VAL A 211 7.49 6.37 -20.06
CA VAL A 211 7.28 4.94 -19.78
C VAL A 211 8.61 4.20 -19.76
N ALA A 212 9.47 4.42 -20.75
CA ALA A 212 10.76 3.76 -20.86
C ALA A 212 11.68 4.05 -19.65
N ALA A 213 11.58 5.23 -19.06
CA ALA A 213 12.30 5.59 -17.84
C ALA A 213 11.64 5.04 -16.56
N TYR A 214 10.32 4.83 -16.56
CA TYR A 214 9.56 4.38 -15.40
C TYR A 214 9.57 2.85 -15.22
N GLU A 215 9.32 2.07 -16.28
CA GLU A 215 9.12 0.62 -16.17
C GLU A 215 10.33 -0.11 -15.54
N PRO A 216 11.60 0.18 -15.91
CA PRO A 216 12.74 -0.49 -15.29
C PRO A 216 12.81 -0.28 -13.77
N ARG A 217 12.46 0.92 -13.29
CA ARG A 217 12.44 1.24 -11.85
C ARG A 217 11.31 0.54 -11.12
N LYS A 218 10.19 0.31 -11.82
CA LYS A 218 9.09 -0.49 -11.29
C LYS A 218 9.52 -1.95 -11.16
N ASP A 219 10.14 -2.49 -12.20
CA ASP A 219 10.59 -3.88 -12.23
C ASP A 219 11.61 -4.15 -11.11
N GLU A 220 12.61 -3.28 -10.97
CA GLU A 220 13.61 -3.35 -9.88
C GLU A 220 12.95 -3.36 -8.50
N PHE A 221 12.03 -2.42 -8.23
CA PHE A 221 11.30 -2.39 -6.96
C PHE A 221 10.46 -3.66 -6.71
N MET A 222 9.80 -4.18 -7.75
CA MET A 222 8.96 -5.38 -7.62
C MET A 222 9.82 -6.63 -7.37
N GLU A 223 10.97 -6.74 -8.02
CA GLU A 223 11.94 -7.82 -7.79
C GLU A 223 12.46 -7.80 -6.35
N GLU A 224 12.88 -6.62 -5.85
CA GLU A 224 13.31 -6.43 -4.46
C GLU A 224 12.19 -6.82 -3.47
N PHE A 225 10.97 -6.33 -3.71
CA PHE A 225 9.82 -6.62 -2.84
C PHE A 225 9.45 -8.11 -2.81
N ILE A 226 9.48 -8.78 -3.96
CA ILE A 226 9.26 -10.24 -4.03
C ILE A 226 10.36 -10.97 -3.27
N GLY A 227 11.62 -10.55 -3.42
CA GLY A 227 12.75 -11.08 -2.65
C GLY A 227 12.51 -10.99 -1.15
N GLU A 228 12.15 -9.81 -0.63
CA GLU A 228 11.84 -9.62 0.79
C GLU A 228 10.70 -10.50 1.29
N ILE A 229 9.64 -10.70 0.49
CA ILE A 229 8.53 -11.58 0.85
C ILE A 229 9.00 -13.03 0.94
N VAL A 230 9.79 -13.48 -0.04
CA VAL A 230 10.33 -14.84 -0.08
C VAL A 230 11.25 -15.08 1.09
N ASP A 231 12.13 -14.13 1.41
CA ASP A 231 13.05 -14.22 2.54
C ASP A 231 12.28 -14.29 3.86
N LYS A 232 11.29 -13.42 4.09
CA LYS A 232 10.43 -13.48 5.28
C LYS A 232 9.64 -14.79 5.36
N ALA A 233 9.17 -15.32 4.23
CA ALA A 233 8.49 -16.59 4.19
C ALA A 233 9.43 -17.75 4.54
N ASN A 234 10.68 -17.71 4.06
CA ASN A 234 11.70 -18.70 4.40
C ASN A 234 12.12 -18.60 5.87
N GLU A 235 12.34 -17.39 6.40
CA GLU A 235 12.61 -17.18 7.83
C GLU A 235 11.48 -17.71 8.69
N GLN A 236 10.22 -17.50 8.28
CA GLN A 236 9.07 -18.05 8.98
C GLN A 236 9.02 -19.58 8.88
N LEU A 237 9.35 -20.16 7.73
CA LEU A 237 9.44 -21.62 7.58
C LEU A 237 10.58 -22.21 8.40
N ASP A 238 11.72 -21.53 8.52
CA ASP A 238 12.85 -21.95 9.35
C ASP A 238 12.53 -21.81 10.85
N GLN A 239 11.76 -20.78 11.24
CA GLN A 239 11.22 -20.65 12.59
C GLN A 239 10.18 -21.74 12.90
N ASP A 240 9.28 -22.04 11.96
CA ASP A 240 8.27 -23.10 12.11
C ASP A 240 8.91 -24.51 12.03
N ALA A 241 10.08 -24.65 11.39
CA ALA A 241 10.89 -25.85 11.36
C ALA A 241 11.85 -25.97 12.55
N SER A 242 11.96 -24.95 13.40
CA SER A 242 12.65 -25.08 14.69
C SER A 242 11.83 -26.00 15.60
N ALA A 243 12.33 -27.24 15.72
CA ALA A 243 11.83 -28.39 16.46
C ALA A 243 10.30 -28.49 16.59
N GLY A 244 9.62 -29.03 15.56
CA GLY A 244 8.21 -29.37 15.69
C GLY A 244 7.99 -30.38 16.84
N PRO A 245 6.75 -30.59 17.32
CA PRO A 245 6.47 -31.51 18.44
C PRO A 245 7.05 -32.93 18.29
N LYS A 246 7.27 -33.38 17.05
CA LYS A 246 7.90 -34.66 16.75
C LYS A 246 9.42 -34.63 16.96
N ASP A 247 10.08 -33.57 16.54
CA ASP A 247 11.53 -33.43 16.68
C ASP A 247 11.91 -33.28 18.16
N ILE A 248 11.15 -32.48 18.91
CA ILE A 248 11.28 -32.36 20.37
C ILE A 248 11.05 -33.71 21.05
N ALA A 249 9.99 -34.45 20.67
CA ALA A 249 9.73 -35.77 21.25
C ALA A 249 10.87 -36.76 20.95
N GLN A 250 11.46 -36.69 19.75
CA GLN A 250 12.56 -37.57 19.35
C GLN A 250 13.89 -37.19 20.03
N GLU A 251 14.13 -35.90 20.25
CA GLU A 251 15.25 -35.37 21.05
C GLU A 251 15.13 -35.85 22.51
N ILE A 252 13.98 -35.65 23.15
CA ILE A 252 13.71 -36.13 24.52
C ILE A 252 13.85 -37.65 24.61
N ALA A 253 13.39 -38.38 23.59
CA ALA A 253 13.51 -39.84 23.56
C ALA A 253 14.97 -40.33 23.46
N THR A 254 15.85 -39.51 22.88
CA THR A 254 17.27 -39.82 22.70
C THR A 254 18.10 -39.40 23.92
N ASP A 255 17.83 -38.22 24.47
CA ASP A 255 18.63 -37.62 25.55
C ASP A 255 18.17 -38.05 26.95
N GLY A 256 16.94 -38.58 27.06
CA GLY A 256 16.38 -39.17 28.26
C GLY A 256 15.22 -38.36 28.85
N ILE A 257 14.17 -39.07 29.28
CA ILE A 257 12.91 -38.46 29.70
C ILE A 257 12.90 -37.95 31.15
N GLY A 258 13.87 -38.36 31.98
CA GLY A 258 13.81 -38.19 33.44
C GLY A 258 13.60 -36.75 33.91
N GLN A 259 14.19 -35.76 33.24
CA GLN A 259 14.01 -34.33 33.58
C GLN A 259 12.59 -33.79 33.32
N PHE A 260 11.76 -34.55 32.60
CA PHE A 260 10.38 -34.22 32.29
C PHE A 260 9.37 -35.13 32.99
N VAL A 261 9.81 -36.03 33.89
CA VAL A 261 8.92 -36.87 34.69
C VAL A 261 8.60 -36.20 36.02
N SER A 262 7.37 -36.34 36.50
CA SER A 262 6.95 -35.86 37.81
C SER A 262 6.00 -36.85 38.47
N GLU A 263 5.91 -36.82 39.80
CA GLU A 263 4.99 -37.67 40.56
C GLU A 263 3.66 -36.94 40.83
N ASN A 264 2.54 -37.63 40.66
CA ASN A 264 1.24 -37.10 41.04
C ASN A 264 1.06 -37.20 42.56
N GLY A 265 1.04 -36.07 43.27
CA GLY A 265 0.96 -36.04 44.74
C GLY A 265 -0.31 -36.63 45.37
N THR A 266 -1.33 -37.01 44.58
CA THR A 266 -2.52 -37.72 45.09
C THR A 266 -2.45 -39.23 44.87
N THR A 267 -1.96 -39.68 43.72
CA THR A 267 -1.95 -41.09 43.31
C THR A 267 -0.59 -41.76 43.43
N GLY A 268 0.49 -40.99 43.60
CA GLY A 268 1.87 -41.46 43.62
C GLY A 268 2.39 -41.96 42.27
N SER A 269 1.62 -41.79 41.19
CA SER A 269 1.97 -42.30 39.86
C SER A 269 2.87 -41.33 39.10
N ALA A 270 3.93 -41.86 38.47
CA ALA A 270 4.78 -41.11 37.55
C ALA A 270 4.00 -40.64 36.33
N TYR A 271 4.26 -39.43 35.85
CA TYR A 271 3.68 -38.92 34.61
C TYR A 271 4.63 -37.94 33.90
N ILE A 272 4.46 -37.83 32.57
CA ILE A 272 5.20 -36.86 31.76
C ILE A 272 4.61 -35.46 31.98
N ASN A 273 5.44 -34.57 32.50
CA ASN A 273 5.10 -33.20 32.86
C ASN A 273 5.28 -32.27 31.67
N LYS A 274 4.16 -32.01 30.99
CA LYS A 274 4.12 -31.09 29.84
C LYS A 274 4.54 -29.67 30.17
N ASP A 275 4.41 -29.21 31.42
CA ASP A 275 4.77 -27.84 31.77
C ASP A 275 6.29 -27.69 31.84
N LEU A 276 7.02 -28.73 32.22
CA LEU A 276 8.49 -28.77 32.13
C LEU A 276 8.96 -28.77 30.67
N ILE A 277 8.34 -29.58 29.81
CA ILE A 277 8.61 -29.58 28.36
C ILE A 277 8.35 -28.19 27.76
N ARG A 278 7.24 -27.56 28.17
CA ARG A 278 6.87 -26.22 27.68
C ARG A 278 7.91 -25.17 28.04
N ILE A 279 8.42 -25.21 29.28
CA ILE A 279 9.39 -24.23 29.78
C ILE A 279 10.75 -24.45 29.12
N GLU A 280 11.20 -25.70 29.00
CA GLU A 280 12.53 -26.02 28.47
C GLU A 280 12.65 -25.67 26.99
N PHE A 281 11.63 -25.99 26.19
CA PHE A 281 11.65 -25.79 24.73
C PHE A 281 10.95 -24.49 24.27
N ASP A 282 10.48 -23.66 25.21
CA ASP A 282 9.74 -22.41 24.95
C ASP A 282 8.58 -22.56 23.93
N ILE A 283 7.83 -23.66 24.02
CA ILE A 283 6.75 -23.99 23.07
C ILE A 283 5.35 -23.66 23.59
N SER A 284 4.35 -23.68 22.72
CA SER A 284 2.95 -23.44 23.13
C SER A 284 2.40 -24.57 24.01
N HIS A 285 1.34 -24.29 24.76
CA HIS A 285 0.61 -25.33 25.50
C HIS A 285 0.06 -26.45 24.60
N SER A 286 -0.29 -26.13 23.36
CA SER A 286 -0.80 -27.10 22.38
C SER A 286 0.32 -28.04 21.94
N ASP A 287 1.49 -27.48 21.64
CA ASP A 287 2.65 -28.23 21.18
C ASP A 287 3.22 -29.12 22.30
N ALA A 288 3.29 -28.60 23.53
CA ALA A 288 3.69 -29.40 24.70
C ALA A 288 2.75 -30.58 24.97
N ASN A 289 1.43 -30.42 24.75
CA ASN A 289 0.49 -31.56 24.83
C ASN A 289 0.76 -32.59 23.71
N ALA A 290 1.08 -32.13 22.50
CA ALA A 290 1.40 -33.02 21.38
C ALA A 290 2.71 -33.79 21.60
N VAL A 291 3.76 -33.13 22.09
CA VAL A 291 5.03 -33.77 22.50
C VAL A 291 4.75 -34.83 23.57
N LYS A 292 4.02 -34.48 24.63
CA LYS A 292 3.64 -35.41 25.69
C LYS A 292 2.92 -36.65 25.15
N ALA A 293 1.92 -36.47 24.29
CA ALA A 293 1.16 -37.58 23.73
C ALA A 293 2.03 -38.51 22.85
N LEU A 294 3.05 -37.98 22.17
CA LEU A 294 4.01 -38.78 21.40
C LEU A 294 4.97 -39.57 22.31
N LEU A 295 5.42 -38.96 23.41
CA LEU A 295 6.25 -39.63 24.41
C LEU A 295 5.49 -40.74 25.15
N GLU A 296 4.21 -40.53 25.49
CA GLU A 296 3.35 -41.56 26.12
C GLU A 296 3.09 -42.78 25.21
N GLN A 297 3.27 -42.64 23.89
CA GLN A 297 3.23 -43.78 22.97
C GLN A 297 4.54 -44.58 22.96
N THR A 298 5.64 -43.97 23.40
CA THR A 298 6.99 -44.51 23.33
C THR A 298 7.43 -45.13 24.65
N TYR A 299 7.05 -44.53 25.78
CA TYR A 299 7.41 -44.97 27.13
C TYR A 299 6.25 -45.66 27.82
N ALA A 300 6.51 -46.80 28.46
CA ALA A 300 5.55 -47.46 29.34
C ALA A 300 5.58 -46.84 30.74
N ASP A 301 4.52 -47.03 31.52
CA ASP A 301 4.43 -46.54 32.91
C ASP A 301 5.63 -47.01 33.77
N SER A 302 6.13 -48.24 33.52
CA SER A 302 7.32 -48.79 34.19
C SER A 302 8.61 -48.04 33.89
N ASP A 303 8.70 -47.41 32.71
CA ASP A 303 9.87 -46.64 32.31
C ASP A 303 9.86 -45.27 33.00
N LEU A 304 8.68 -44.70 33.24
CA LEU A 304 8.52 -43.44 33.97
C LEU A 304 8.81 -43.61 35.46
N GLU A 305 8.40 -44.72 36.06
CA GLU A 305 8.67 -45.04 37.47
C GLU A 305 10.18 -45.20 37.77
N ALA A 306 10.98 -45.60 36.79
CA ALA A 306 12.44 -45.73 36.94
C ALA A 306 13.17 -44.38 37.07
N HIS A 307 12.47 -43.27 36.86
CA HIS A 307 13.02 -41.91 36.87
C HIS A 307 12.48 -41.03 38.02
N LEU A 308 11.70 -41.60 38.94
CA LEU A 308 11.31 -40.98 40.22
C LEU A 308 12.30 -41.36 41.34
#